data_AF-R5IZS2-F1
#
_entry.id   AF-R5IZS2-F1
#
_cell.length_a   1.000
_cell.length_b   1.000
_cell.length_c   1.000
_cell.angle_alpha   90.00
_cell.angle_beta   90.00
_cell.angle_gamma   90.00
#
_symmetry.space_group_name_H-M   'P 1'
#
loop_
_entity.id
_entity.type
_entity.pdbx_description
1 polymer ?
#
loop_
_entity_poly.entity_id
_entity_poly.type
_entity_poly.pdbx_seq_one_letter_code
_entity_poly.pdbx_strand_id
1 'polypeptide(L)'
;MFMDQIFDVKINIMDNVDLDIINSIEEKCFKGESLSQNELDYYLNYVVYQTREILALNKNKELGHYSFDFMCDTAQSIIARYFDKLNISYKPVETGKAITNDILGHSFLLADFTVDGEVKTYILDPTYNQFFDVDKCSENNFKIINGIVVKTPDLGYFALKSDENSQNVVKNLMRCGYMELTEANAKIYGDLFYKTKVGSINYFNTKLEMSGSIYIKSFKKSEARLTYTEEMLEELGMGLNPIYKNNFKTKK
;
A
#
# COMPACT_ATOMS: atom_id res chain seq x y z
N MET A 1 5.86 2.95 -22.52
CA MET A 1 4.43 2.99 -22.85
C MET A 1 3.80 3.80 -21.74
N PHE A 2 3.17 4.93 -22.06
CA PHE A 2 2.45 5.72 -21.06
C PHE A 2 1.32 4.86 -20.52
N MET A 3 1.11 4.90 -19.20
CA MET A 3 0.07 4.12 -18.56
C MET A 3 -1.22 4.94 -18.59
N ASP A 4 -2.18 4.51 -19.39
CA ASP A 4 -3.51 5.13 -19.39
C ASP A 4 -4.24 4.64 -18.13
N GLN A 5 -4.43 5.56 -17.19
CA GLN A 5 -5.10 5.29 -15.92
C GLN A 5 -6.59 5.55 -16.05
N ILE A 6 -7.43 4.70 -15.44
CA ILE A 6 -8.89 4.93 -15.42
C ILE A 6 -9.30 6.16 -14.60
N PHE A 7 -8.46 6.57 -13.65
CA PHE A 7 -8.59 7.81 -12.92
C PHE A 7 -7.38 8.67 -13.24
N ASP A 8 -7.61 9.93 -13.64
CA ASP A 8 -6.56 10.93 -13.77
C ASP A 8 -6.10 11.38 -12.37
N VAL A 9 -5.24 10.57 -11.74
CA VAL A 9 -4.67 10.81 -10.42
C VAL A 9 -3.17 10.98 -10.56
N LYS A 10 -2.69 12.18 -10.25
CA LYS A 10 -1.26 12.42 -10.06
C LYS A 10 -0.86 11.92 -8.68
N ILE A 11 0.20 11.11 -8.65
CA ILE A 11 0.89 10.71 -7.42
C ILE A 11 1.41 11.95 -6.69
N ASN A 12 1.50 11.85 -5.36
CA ASN A 12 2.11 12.92 -4.57
C ASN A 12 3.63 12.93 -4.79
N ILE A 13 4.17 14.06 -5.25
CA ILE A 13 5.61 14.30 -5.42
C ILE A 13 6.03 15.25 -4.31
N MET A 14 7.12 14.93 -3.62
CA MET A 14 7.69 15.79 -2.59
C MET A 14 8.93 16.52 -3.12
N ASP A 15 8.70 17.61 -3.83
CA ASP A 15 9.76 18.54 -4.22
C ASP A 15 10.18 19.37 -3.00
N ASN A 16 11.49 19.43 -2.70
CA ASN A 16 12.06 20.15 -1.55
C ASN A 16 11.63 19.60 -0.19
N VAL A 17 11.85 18.30 0.04
CA VAL A 17 11.70 17.69 1.37
C VAL A 17 12.56 18.44 2.40
N ASP A 18 11.94 18.86 3.49
CA ASP A 18 12.62 19.40 4.66
C ASP A 18 13.14 18.23 5.50
N LEU A 19 14.42 17.93 5.32
CA LEU A 19 15.08 16.80 5.99
C LEU A 19 15.23 17.04 7.50
N ASP A 20 15.20 18.29 7.99
CA ASP A 20 15.25 18.58 9.42
C ASP A 20 13.93 18.21 10.09
N ILE A 21 12.79 18.45 9.41
CA ILE A 21 11.47 17.98 9.86
C ILE A 21 11.42 16.45 9.86
N ILE A 22 11.86 15.78 8.79
CA ILE A 22 11.89 14.31 8.74
C ILE A 22 12.78 13.75 9.85
N ASN A 23 13.97 14.31 10.06
CA ASN A 23 14.87 13.93 11.13
C ASN A 23 14.18 14.05 12.51
N SER A 24 13.48 15.16 12.76
CA SER A 24 12.75 15.36 14.02
C SER A 24 11.65 14.33 14.22
N ILE A 25 10.88 14.00 13.17
CA ILE A 25 9.81 13.02 13.23
C ILE A 25 10.37 11.60 13.46
N GLU A 26 11.44 11.23 12.76
CA GLU A 26 12.12 9.95 12.95
C GLU A 26 12.65 9.78 14.38
N GLU A 27 13.23 10.83 14.98
CA GLU A 27 13.64 10.79 16.39
C GLU A 27 12.47 10.55 17.33
N LYS A 28 11.31 11.19 17.08
CA LYS A 28 10.08 10.96 17.86
C LYS A 28 9.60 9.52 17.70
N CYS A 29 9.56 9.00 16.48
CA CYS A 29 9.19 7.61 16.22
C CYS A 29 10.10 6.63 16.97
N PHE A 30 11.43 6.84 16.89
CA PHE A 30 12.40 5.99 17.58
C PHE A 30 12.23 6.00 19.11
N LYS A 31 11.87 7.15 19.68
CA LYS A 31 11.60 7.32 21.11
C LYS A 31 10.19 6.88 21.53
N GLY A 32 9.30 6.56 20.59
CA GLY A 32 7.90 6.22 20.85
C GLY A 32 7.05 7.42 21.27
N GLU A 33 7.43 8.63 20.87
CA GLU A 33 6.70 9.86 21.17
C GLU A 33 5.48 10.05 20.24
N SER A 34 4.47 10.75 20.73
CA SER A 34 3.29 11.09 19.92
C SER A 34 3.63 12.10 18.82
N LEU A 35 3.09 11.88 17.63
CA LEU A 35 3.11 12.85 16.53
C LEU A 35 1.79 13.64 16.52
N SER A 36 1.81 14.81 15.90
CA SER A 36 0.58 15.45 15.40
C SER A 36 0.15 14.83 14.08
N GLN A 37 -1.13 14.99 13.71
CA GLN A 37 -1.62 14.51 12.41
C GLN A 37 -0.83 15.09 11.22
N ASN A 38 -0.47 16.38 11.26
CA ASN A 38 0.30 17.02 10.19
C ASN A 38 1.72 16.45 10.06
N GLU A 39 2.38 16.15 11.18
CA GLU A 39 3.69 15.49 11.16
C GLU A 39 3.60 14.10 10.56
N LEU A 40 2.59 13.31 10.96
CA LEU A 40 2.40 11.98 10.40
C LEU A 40 2.13 12.04 8.90
N ASP A 41 1.26 12.95 8.44
CA ASP A 41 0.96 13.08 7.01
C ASP A 41 2.19 13.51 6.21
N TYR A 42 2.99 14.45 6.71
CA TYR A 42 4.25 14.84 6.06
C TYR A 42 5.22 13.66 5.97
N TYR A 43 5.36 12.91 7.06
CA TYR A 43 6.25 11.75 7.14
C TYR A 43 5.81 10.59 6.26
N LEU A 44 4.52 10.23 6.25
CA LEU A 44 4.01 9.14 5.41
C LEU A 44 4.10 9.49 3.92
N ASN A 45 3.86 10.76 3.55
CA ASN A 45 4.13 11.23 2.19
C ASN A 45 5.60 11.03 1.82
N TYR A 46 6.53 11.35 2.73
CA TYR A 46 7.97 11.16 2.49
C TYR A 46 8.32 9.68 2.30
N VAL A 47 7.88 8.81 3.21
CA VAL A 47 8.18 7.38 3.15
C VAL A 47 7.64 6.74 1.87
N VAL A 48 6.39 7.05 1.51
CA VAL A 48 5.80 6.52 0.27
C VAL A 48 6.51 7.09 -0.96
N TYR A 49 6.78 8.39 -1.00
CA TYR A 49 7.46 9.03 -2.11
C TYR A 49 8.85 8.40 -2.34
N GLN A 50 9.66 8.30 -1.28
CA GLN A 50 10.99 7.69 -1.36
C GLN A 50 10.93 6.22 -1.80
N THR A 51 9.95 5.46 -1.29
CA THR A 51 9.76 4.06 -1.72
C THR A 51 9.46 3.99 -3.21
N ARG A 52 8.55 4.83 -3.71
CA ARG A 52 8.21 4.83 -5.14
C ARG A 52 9.38 5.29 -6.02
N GLU A 53 10.14 6.31 -5.59
CA GLU A 53 11.36 6.76 -6.27
C GLU A 53 12.38 5.62 -6.40
N ILE A 54 12.66 4.90 -5.30
CA ILE A 54 13.55 3.73 -5.30
C ILE A 54 13.09 2.67 -6.31
N LEU A 55 11.78 2.34 -6.31
CA LEU A 55 11.23 1.35 -7.23
C LEU A 55 11.33 1.79 -8.70
N ALA A 56 11.02 3.06 -8.99
CA ALA A 56 11.06 3.60 -10.34
C ALA A 56 12.51 3.67 -10.87
N LEU A 57 13.45 4.17 -10.06
CA LEU A 57 14.87 4.23 -10.37
C LEU A 57 15.46 2.84 -10.62
N ASN A 58 15.11 1.84 -9.81
CA ASN A 58 15.56 0.45 -10.02
C ASN A 58 15.14 -0.12 -11.39
N LYS A 59 14.06 0.40 -11.98
CA LYS A 59 13.59 0.00 -13.32
C LYS A 59 14.00 0.97 -14.43
N ASN A 60 14.81 1.98 -14.13
CA ASN A 60 15.13 3.09 -15.04
C ASN A 60 13.86 3.74 -15.62
N LYS A 61 12.89 4.02 -14.75
CA LYS A 61 11.62 4.65 -15.09
C LYS A 61 11.47 5.98 -14.38
N GLU A 62 10.78 6.91 -15.03
CA GLU A 62 10.28 8.12 -14.38
C GLU A 62 9.07 7.78 -13.53
N LEU A 63 9.03 8.33 -12.33
CA LEU A 63 8.00 8.06 -11.32
C LEU A 63 6.58 8.29 -11.84
N GLY A 64 6.34 9.41 -12.55
CA GLY A 64 5.04 9.78 -13.10
C GLY A 64 4.52 8.84 -14.20
N HIS A 65 5.36 7.92 -14.68
CA HIS A 65 5.04 6.98 -15.76
C HIS A 65 5.20 5.52 -15.36
N TYR A 66 5.43 5.23 -14.08
CA TYR A 66 5.68 3.88 -13.60
C TYR A 66 4.44 3.24 -12.98
N SER A 67 4.12 2.02 -13.44
CA SER A 67 2.94 1.25 -13.00
C SER A 67 3.11 0.54 -11.67
N PHE A 68 4.36 0.34 -11.23
CA PHE A 68 4.72 -0.50 -10.08
C PHE A 68 4.21 -1.95 -10.15
N ASP A 69 3.93 -2.45 -11.35
CA ASP A 69 3.50 -3.84 -11.56
C ASP A 69 4.49 -4.82 -10.92
N PHE A 70 3.95 -5.74 -10.10
CA PHE A 70 4.71 -6.78 -9.41
C PHE A 70 5.76 -6.27 -8.41
N MET A 71 5.67 -5.01 -7.97
CA MET A 71 6.60 -4.42 -7.00
C MET A 71 6.08 -4.42 -5.55
N CYS A 72 4.86 -4.90 -5.30
CA CYS A 72 4.20 -4.81 -3.99
C CYS A 72 4.99 -5.46 -2.84
N ASP A 73 5.54 -6.67 -3.04
CA ASP A 73 6.38 -7.34 -2.06
C ASP A 73 7.70 -6.59 -1.77
N THR A 74 8.25 -5.98 -2.82
CA THR A 74 9.48 -5.16 -2.71
C THR A 74 9.18 -3.89 -1.91
N ALA A 75 8.11 -3.18 -2.25
CA ALA A 75 7.66 -1.97 -1.55
C ALA A 75 7.37 -2.25 -0.07
N GLN A 76 6.64 -3.34 0.23
CA GLN A 76 6.36 -3.78 1.60
C GLN A 76 7.66 -4.03 2.37
N SER A 77 8.64 -4.70 1.74
CA SER A 77 9.93 -4.98 2.38
C SER A 77 10.74 -3.71 2.63
N ILE A 78 10.81 -2.78 1.68
CA ILE A 78 11.52 -1.49 1.83
C ILE A 78 11.01 -0.74 3.06
N ILE A 79 9.69 -0.55 3.14
CA ILE A 79 9.08 0.20 4.25
C ILE A 79 9.25 -0.55 5.57
N ALA A 80 9.02 -1.86 5.59
CA ALA A 80 9.13 -2.66 6.82
C ALA A 80 10.56 -2.60 7.40
N ARG A 81 11.59 -2.76 6.57
CA ARG A 81 13.00 -2.67 7.02
C ARG A 81 13.38 -1.27 7.46
N TYR A 82 12.81 -0.25 6.84
CA TYR A 82 12.97 1.12 7.30
C TYR A 82 12.30 1.36 8.67
N PHE A 83 11.11 0.81 8.89
CA PHE A 83 10.40 0.89 10.18
C PHE A 83 11.04 0.07 11.29
N ASP A 84 11.66 -1.09 10.99
CA ASP A 84 12.51 -1.84 11.93
C ASP A 84 13.57 -0.91 12.56
N LYS A 85 14.20 -0.06 11.74
CA LYS A 85 15.25 0.88 12.19
C LYS A 85 14.72 2.01 13.06
N LEU A 86 13.43 2.30 13.00
CA LEU A 86 12.76 3.40 13.71
C LEU A 86 11.89 2.93 14.87
N ASN A 87 11.93 1.62 15.19
CA ASN A 87 11.09 1.02 16.24
C ASN A 87 9.59 1.26 16.02
N ILE A 88 9.15 1.36 14.75
CA ILE A 88 7.73 1.52 14.40
C ILE A 88 7.12 0.12 14.27
N SER A 89 6.00 -0.12 14.96
CA SER A 89 5.24 -1.37 14.86
C SER A 89 4.60 -1.50 13.48
N TYR A 90 4.78 -2.65 12.83
CA TYR A 90 4.16 -2.95 11.55
C TYR A 90 3.72 -4.40 11.42
N LYS A 91 2.87 -4.65 10.41
CA LYS A 91 2.41 -5.97 10.03
C LYS A 91 2.39 -6.12 8.50
N PRO A 92 3.17 -7.03 7.91
CA PRO A 92 3.01 -7.36 6.50
C PRO A 92 1.67 -8.05 6.29
N VAL A 93 0.99 -7.69 5.20
CA VAL A 93 -0.29 -8.25 4.79
C VAL A 93 -0.23 -8.67 3.33
N GLU A 94 -0.74 -9.85 3.05
CA GLU A 94 -0.98 -10.37 1.70
C GLU A 94 -2.49 -10.62 1.56
N THR A 95 -3.11 -10.06 0.53
CA THR A 95 -4.57 -10.14 0.30
C THR A 95 -5.04 -11.59 0.19
N GLY A 96 -4.27 -12.43 -0.51
CA GLY A 96 -4.52 -13.86 -0.68
C GLY A 96 -4.61 -14.65 0.64
N LYS A 97 -3.84 -14.22 1.65
CA LYS A 97 -3.82 -14.84 2.98
C LYS A 97 -4.81 -14.20 3.94
N ALA A 98 -5.11 -12.91 3.76
CA ALA A 98 -5.96 -12.17 4.68
C ALA A 98 -7.46 -12.28 4.33
N ILE A 99 -7.81 -12.28 3.03
CA ILE A 99 -9.20 -12.25 2.57
C ILE A 99 -9.63 -13.64 2.10
N THR A 100 -9.02 -14.15 1.03
CA THR A 100 -9.24 -15.49 0.46
C THR A 100 -8.17 -15.75 -0.60
N ASN A 101 -7.90 -17.00 -0.98
CA ASN A 101 -6.79 -17.36 -1.88
C ASN A 101 -7.14 -17.31 -3.39
N ASP A 102 -8.39 -17.04 -3.73
CA ASP A 102 -8.94 -17.03 -5.08
C ASP A 102 -9.17 -15.62 -5.62
N ILE A 103 -8.51 -14.61 -5.07
CA ILE A 103 -8.54 -13.21 -5.53
C ILE A 103 -7.19 -12.80 -6.12
N LEU A 104 -7.14 -11.60 -6.69
CA LEU A 104 -5.89 -10.96 -7.09
C LEU A 104 -4.94 -10.82 -5.89
N GLY A 105 -3.76 -11.42 -6.00
CA GLY A 105 -2.72 -11.37 -4.99
C GLY A 105 -2.05 -10.00 -4.95
N HIS A 106 -1.88 -9.47 -3.73
CA HIS A 106 -1.24 -8.19 -3.49
C HIS A 106 -0.69 -8.11 -2.06
N SER A 107 0.37 -7.32 -1.87
CA SER A 107 1.04 -7.13 -0.59
C SER A 107 1.08 -5.67 -0.20
N PHE A 108 0.78 -5.38 1.07
CA PHE A 108 0.82 -4.04 1.64
C PHE A 108 1.22 -4.11 3.12
N LEU A 109 1.56 -2.96 3.73
CA LEU A 109 1.96 -2.91 5.14
C LEU A 109 0.86 -2.27 5.97
N LEU A 110 0.61 -2.79 7.17
CA LEU A 110 -0.03 -2.02 8.24
C LEU A 110 1.05 -1.46 9.15
N ALA A 111 0.90 -0.22 9.61
CA ALA A 111 1.77 0.35 10.63
C ALA A 111 0.99 1.15 11.67
N ASP A 112 1.43 1.08 12.92
CA ASP A 112 0.81 1.78 14.05
C ASP A 112 1.62 3.02 14.42
N PHE A 113 0.92 4.14 14.61
CA PHE A 113 1.49 5.41 15.05
C PHE A 113 0.68 5.97 16.21
N THR A 114 1.36 6.53 17.21
CA THR A 114 0.71 7.34 18.26
C THR A 114 0.53 8.75 17.72
N VAL A 115 -0.72 9.16 17.49
CA VAL A 115 -1.10 10.45 16.91
C VAL A 115 -2.03 11.15 17.88
N ASP A 116 -1.67 12.36 18.30
CA ASP A 116 -2.44 13.16 19.25
C ASP A 116 -2.83 12.36 20.53
N GLY A 117 -1.95 11.46 20.96
CA GLY A 117 -2.14 10.59 22.14
C GLY A 117 -2.87 9.27 21.88
N GLU A 118 -3.36 9.00 20.67
CA GLU A 118 -4.09 7.77 20.32
C GLU A 118 -3.29 6.91 19.33
N VAL A 119 -3.33 5.59 19.51
CA VAL A 119 -2.73 4.66 18.56
C VAL A 119 -3.66 4.49 17.36
N LYS A 120 -3.20 4.90 16.18
CA LYS A 120 -3.89 4.74 14.91
C LYS A 120 -3.11 3.79 14.00
N THR A 121 -3.82 2.88 13.34
CA THR A 121 -3.25 1.97 12.33
C THR A 121 -3.45 2.56 10.93
N TYR A 122 -2.45 2.47 10.07
CA TYR A 122 -2.50 2.91 8.67
C TYR A 122 -2.20 1.76 7.71
N ILE A 123 -2.85 1.75 6.55
CA ILE A 123 -2.45 0.98 5.37
C ILE A 123 -1.40 1.78 4.62
N LEU A 124 -0.26 1.17 4.30
CA LEU A 124 0.76 1.69 3.41
C LEU A 124 0.85 0.79 2.18
N ASP A 125 0.46 1.33 1.04
CA ASP A 125 0.46 0.67 -0.26
C ASP A 125 0.95 1.63 -1.36
N PRO A 126 2.28 1.79 -1.47
CA PRO A 126 2.89 2.64 -2.50
C PRO A 126 2.53 2.21 -3.93
N THR A 127 2.14 0.95 -4.12
CA THR A 127 1.98 0.30 -5.41
C THR A 127 0.52 0.11 -5.82
N TYR A 128 -0.42 0.70 -5.08
CA TYR A 128 -1.86 0.52 -5.30
C TYR A 128 -2.32 0.91 -6.73
N ASN A 129 -1.62 1.87 -7.35
CA ASN A 129 -1.93 2.35 -8.70
C ASN A 129 -1.69 1.30 -9.81
N GLN A 130 -1.01 0.18 -9.53
CA GLN A 130 -0.79 -0.90 -10.51
C GLN A 130 -2.09 -1.54 -11.04
N PHE A 131 -3.19 -1.40 -10.30
CA PHE A 131 -4.50 -2.01 -10.59
C PHE A 131 -5.47 -1.11 -11.36
N PHE A 132 -4.99 0.03 -11.87
CA PHE A 132 -5.85 1.08 -12.44
C PHE A 132 -5.54 1.37 -13.92
N ASP A 133 -4.78 0.48 -14.57
CA ASP A 133 -4.55 0.50 -16.01
C ASP A 133 -5.87 0.25 -16.78
N VAL A 134 -6.17 1.10 -17.76
CA VAL A 134 -7.35 1.00 -18.63
C VAL A 134 -7.46 -0.39 -19.28
N ASP A 135 -6.35 -0.97 -19.74
CA ASP A 135 -6.35 -2.28 -20.42
C ASP A 135 -6.74 -3.43 -19.48
N LYS A 136 -6.42 -3.30 -18.19
CA LYS A 136 -6.75 -4.28 -17.15
C LYS A 136 -8.14 -4.05 -16.57
N CYS A 137 -8.66 -2.83 -16.65
CA CYS A 137 -9.94 -2.41 -16.07
C CYS A 137 -11.12 -2.47 -17.07
N SER A 138 -11.21 -3.55 -17.85
CA SER A 138 -12.22 -3.75 -18.88
C SER A 138 -13.04 -5.03 -18.67
N GLU A 139 -14.32 -5.01 -19.06
CA GLU A 139 -15.20 -6.18 -19.06
C GLU A 139 -14.58 -7.37 -19.83
N ASN A 140 -13.79 -7.10 -20.86
CA ASN A 140 -13.10 -8.13 -21.66
C ASN A 140 -12.10 -8.96 -20.86
N ASN A 141 -11.73 -8.52 -19.65
CA ASN A 141 -10.90 -9.30 -18.74
C ASN A 141 -11.67 -10.33 -17.94
N PHE A 142 -13.00 -10.35 -18.01
CA PHE A 142 -13.77 -11.51 -17.56
C PHE A 142 -13.58 -12.68 -18.52
N LYS A 143 -13.11 -13.81 -17.97
CA LYS A 143 -13.03 -15.07 -18.72
C LYS A 143 -13.76 -16.17 -17.95
N ILE A 144 -14.70 -16.82 -18.63
CA ILE A 144 -15.47 -17.94 -18.09
C ILE A 144 -15.21 -19.17 -18.95
N ILE A 145 -14.80 -20.26 -18.31
CA ILE A 145 -14.58 -21.56 -18.95
C ILE A 145 -15.42 -22.58 -18.21
N ASN A 146 -16.37 -23.23 -18.90
CA ASN A 146 -17.24 -24.27 -18.33
C ASN A 146 -17.93 -23.88 -17.01
N GLY A 147 -18.42 -22.63 -16.91
CA GLY A 147 -19.08 -22.12 -15.70
C GLY A 147 -18.14 -21.75 -14.56
N ILE A 148 -16.83 -21.70 -14.80
CA ILE A 148 -15.81 -21.24 -13.86
C ILE A 148 -15.29 -19.87 -14.36
N VAL A 149 -15.41 -18.84 -13.52
CA VAL A 149 -14.71 -17.58 -13.72
C VAL A 149 -13.22 -17.85 -13.47
N VAL A 150 -12.38 -17.72 -14.49
CA VAL A 150 -10.92 -17.96 -14.40
C VAL A 150 -10.11 -16.68 -14.47
N LYS A 151 -10.73 -15.57 -14.85
CA LYS A 151 -10.13 -14.24 -14.85
C LYS A 151 -11.21 -13.20 -14.58
N THR A 152 -10.84 -12.18 -13.82
CA THR A 152 -11.62 -10.96 -13.55
C THR A 152 -10.81 -9.73 -13.98
N PRO A 153 -11.46 -8.57 -14.17
CA PRO A 153 -10.76 -7.29 -14.30
C PRO A 153 -10.06 -6.90 -13.00
N ASP A 154 -9.11 -5.97 -13.09
CA ASP A 154 -8.42 -5.42 -11.92
C ASP A 154 -9.34 -4.52 -11.07
N LEU A 155 -8.86 -4.16 -9.87
CA LEU A 155 -9.62 -3.39 -8.86
C LEU A 155 -10.25 -2.13 -9.44
N GLY A 156 -9.54 -1.47 -10.35
CA GLY A 156 -9.99 -0.22 -10.94
C GLY A 156 -11.34 -0.32 -11.64
N TYR A 157 -11.63 -1.43 -12.33
CA TYR A 157 -12.94 -1.67 -12.95
C TYR A 157 -14.07 -1.66 -11.90
N PHE A 158 -13.83 -2.26 -10.73
CA PHE A 158 -14.81 -2.29 -9.64
C PHE A 158 -14.88 -0.94 -8.91
N ALA A 159 -13.78 -0.20 -8.84
CA ALA A 159 -13.75 1.13 -8.24
C ALA A 159 -14.57 2.13 -9.06
N LEU A 160 -14.48 2.10 -10.39
CA LEU A 160 -15.30 2.94 -11.29
C LEU A 160 -16.81 2.75 -11.11
N LYS A 161 -17.23 1.55 -10.69
CA LYS A 161 -18.63 1.20 -10.46
C LYS A 161 -19.09 1.44 -9.03
N SER A 162 -18.20 1.89 -8.15
CA SER A 162 -18.53 2.22 -6.76
C SER A 162 -19.09 3.63 -6.66
N ASP A 163 -19.70 3.96 -5.52
CA ASP A 163 -20.18 5.31 -5.21
C ASP A 163 -19.03 6.34 -5.15
N GLU A 164 -19.38 7.63 -5.24
CA GLU A 164 -18.43 8.74 -5.29
C GLU A 164 -17.50 8.79 -4.06
N ASN A 165 -18.01 8.48 -2.87
CA ASN A 165 -17.19 8.49 -1.66
C ASN A 165 -16.12 7.38 -1.73
N SER A 166 -16.51 6.17 -2.12
CA SER A 166 -15.58 5.07 -2.36
C SER A 166 -14.53 5.42 -3.41
N GLN A 167 -14.93 6.07 -4.52
CA GLN A 167 -13.99 6.54 -5.53
C GLN A 167 -13.00 7.58 -5.00
N ASN A 168 -13.44 8.49 -4.13
CA ASN A 168 -12.57 9.51 -3.54
C ASN A 168 -11.52 8.89 -2.60
N VAL A 169 -11.90 7.91 -1.80
CA VAL A 169 -10.95 7.13 -0.96
C VAL A 169 -9.92 6.42 -1.84
N VAL A 170 -10.36 5.76 -2.91
CA VAL A 170 -9.48 5.08 -3.87
C VAL A 170 -8.49 6.05 -4.52
N LYS A 171 -8.98 7.19 -5.05
CA LYS A 171 -8.13 8.21 -5.67
C LYS A 171 -7.12 8.78 -4.68
N ASN A 172 -7.51 8.96 -3.42
CA ASN A 172 -6.59 9.43 -2.38
C ASN A 172 -5.51 8.39 -2.08
N LEU A 173 -5.88 7.11 -1.98
CA LEU A 173 -4.90 6.03 -1.79
C LEU A 173 -3.96 5.89 -3.00
N MET A 174 -4.45 6.01 -4.23
CA MET A 174 -3.59 6.06 -5.43
C MET A 174 -2.59 7.22 -5.36
N ARG A 175 -3.06 8.41 -4.97
CA ARG A 175 -2.23 9.61 -4.84
C ARG A 175 -1.16 9.47 -3.76
N CYS A 176 -1.59 9.21 -2.53
CA CYS A 176 -0.75 9.28 -1.34
C CYS A 176 -0.03 7.96 -1.03
N GLY A 177 -0.57 6.82 -1.50
CA GLY A 177 -0.06 5.48 -1.21
C GLY A 177 -0.21 5.05 0.26
N TYR A 178 -1.01 5.76 1.04
CA TYR A 178 -1.40 5.37 2.39
C TYR A 178 -2.80 5.87 2.74
N MET A 179 -3.42 5.26 3.77
CA MET A 179 -4.65 5.76 4.40
C MET A 179 -4.84 5.17 5.80
N GLU A 180 -5.58 5.86 6.67
CA GLU A 180 -5.94 5.33 7.99
C GLU A 180 -6.82 4.06 7.85
N LEU A 181 -6.55 3.04 8.66
CA LEU A 181 -7.31 1.79 8.73
C LEU A 181 -8.57 1.96 9.60
N THR A 182 -9.52 2.73 9.10
CA THR A 182 -10.88 2.82 9.66
C THR A 182 -11.76 1.68 9.13
N GLU A 183 -12.90 1.41 9.76
CA GLU A 183 -13.84 0.39 9.25
C GLU A 183 -14.33 0.73 7.83
N ALA A 184 -14.60 2.00 7.55
CA ALA A 184 -15.03 2.44 6.22
C ALA A 184 -13.94 2.19 5.17
N ASN A 185 -12.70 2.60 5.45
CA ASN A 185 -11.58 2.44 4.52
C ASN A 185 -11.22 0.96 4.32
N ALA A 186 -11.23 0.17 5.39
CA ALA A 186 -10.97 -1.28 5.32
C ALA A 186 -12.02 -2.00 4.48
N LYS A 187 -13.29 -1.58 4.58
CA LYS A 187 -14.38 -2.12 3.74
C LYS A 187 -14.17 -1.78 2.27
N ILE A 188 -13.91 -0.52 1.95
CA ILE A 188 -13.70 -0.08 0.55
C ILE A 188 -12.52 -0.84 -0.06
N TYR A 189 -11.38 -0.89 0.65
CA TYR A 189 -10.18 -1.58 0.19
C TYR A 189 -10.41 -3.08 0.00
N GLY A 190 -10.93 -3.74 1.04
CA GLY A 190 -11.15 -5.18 1.05
C GLY A 190 -12.18 -5.63 0.01
N ASP A 191 -13.27 -4.89 -0.16
CA ASP A 191 -14.33 -5.23 -1.13
C ASP A 191 -13.82 -5.18 -2.57
N LEU A 192 -12.92 -4.25 -2.90
CA LEU A 192 -12.33 -4.16 -4.24
C LEU A 192 -11.49 -5.40 -4.55
N PHE A 193 -10.66 -5.85 -3.61
CA PHE A 193 -9.92 -7.11 -3.76
C PHE A 193 -10.85 -8.32 -3.79
N TYR A 194 -11.84 -8.40 -2.91
CA TYR A 194 -12.77 -9.53 -2.88
C TYR A 194 -13.57 -9.67 -4.19
N LYS A 195 -13.91 -8.57 -4.85
CA LYS A 195 -14.59 -8.58 -6.16
C LYS A 195 -13.76 -9.18 -7.29
N THR A 196 -12.44 -9.28 -7.13
CA THR A 196 -11.56 -9.96 -8.10
C THR A 196 -11.62 -11.48 -8.01
N LYS A 197 -12.41 -12.06 -7.09
CA LYS A 197 -12.50 -13.51 -6.87
C LYS A 197 -12.77 -14.30 -8.14
N VAL A 198 -12.11 -15.44 -8.29
CA VAL A 198 -12.32 -16.44 -9.33
C VAL A 198 -12.98 -17.69 -8.74
N GLY A 199 -13.45 -18.60 -9.59
CA GLY A 199 -14.07 -19.85 -9.15
C GLY A 199 -15.42 -20.12 -9.80
N SER A 200 -16.21 -21.03 -9.23
CA SER A 200 -17.53 -21.39 -9.76
C SER A 200 -18.41 -20.15 -9.89
N ILE A 201 -19.15 -20.03 -11.01
CA ILE A 201 -20.05 -18.89 -11.24
C ILE A 201 -21.08 -18.71 -10.13
N ASN A 202 -21.51 -19.80 -9.48
CA ASN A 202 -22.43 -19.75 -8.34
C ASN A 202 -21.76 -19.09 -7.12
N TYR A 203 -20.49 -19.42 -6.85
CA TYR A 203 -19.70 -18.78 -5.80
C TYR A 203 -19.41 -17.30 -6.12
N PHE A 204 -19.12 -17.01 -7.39
CA PHE A 204 -18.91 -15.64 -7.87
C PHE A 204 -20.13 -14.75 -7.64
N ASN A 205 -21.33 -15.27 -8.00
CA ASN A 205 -22.60 -14.55 -7.87
C ASN A 205 -23.10 -14.44 -6.42
N THR A 206 -22.46 -15.12 -5.47
CA THR A 206 -22.83 -15.00 -4.05
C THR A 206 -22.44 -13.61 -3.54
N LYS A 207 -23.45 -12.81 -3.18
CA LYS A 207 -23.27 -11.54 -2.47
C LYS A 207 -22.93 -11.81 -1.01
N LEU A 208 -21.65 -11.96 -0.72
CA LEU A 208 -21.16 -11.89 0.64
C LEU A 208 -20.83 -10.43 0.96
N GLU A 209 -21.55 -9.83 1.90
CA GLU A 209 -21.22 -8.52 2.43
C GLU A 209 -20.32 -8.68 3.64
N MET A 210 -19.03 -8.37 3.48
CA MET A 210 -18.11 -8.28 4.61
C MET A 210 -18.13 -6.88 5.21
N SER A 211 -18.16 -6.80 6.54
CA SER A 211 -18.00 -5.54 7.26
C SER A 211 -16.54 -5.10 7.28
N GLY A 212 -16.31 -3.80 7.46
CA GLY A 212 -14.96 -3.26 7.64
C GLY A 212 -14.19 -3.94 8.79
N SER A 213 -14.87 -4.19 9.90
CA SER A 213 -14.30 -4.88 11.06
C SER A 213 -13.83 -6.32 10.78
N ILE A 214 -14.45 -7.03 9.83
CA ILE A 214 -13.95 -8.34 9.37
C ILE A 214 -12.63 -8.16 8.64
N TYR A 215 -12.56 -7.24 7.68
CA TYR A 215 -11.31 -6.95 6.96
C TYR A 215 -10.18 -6.52 7.89
N ILE A 216 -10.43 -5.63 8.86
CA ILE A 216 -9.42 -5.22 9.84
C ILE A 216 -8.86 -6.42 10.60
N LYS A 217 -9.75 -7.29 11.13
CA LYS A 217 -9.33 -8.50 11.84
C LYS A 217 -8.51 -9.43 10.94
N SER A 218 -8.95 -9.60 9.70
CA SER A 218 -8.26 -10.40 8.68
C SER A 218 -6.87 -9.86 8.35
N PHE A 219 -6.74 -8.56 8.07
CA PHE A 219 -5.44 -7.94 7.77
C PHE A 219 -4.47 -8.07 8.95
N LYS A 220 -4.93 -7.80 10.18
CA LYS A 220 -4.10 -7.95 11.40
C LYS A 220 -3.68 -9.40 11.67
N LYS A 221 -4.44 -10.39 11.18
CA LYS A 221 -4.13 -11.83 11.30
C LYS A 221 -3.34 -12.40 10.14
N SER A 222 -3.01 -11.62 9.10
CA SER A 222 -2.28 -12.13 7.94
C SER A 222 -0.98 -12.82 8.33
N GLU A 223 -0.66 -13.94 7.70
CA GLU A 223 0.60 -14.67 7.90
C GLU A 223 1.63 -14.36 6.79
N ALA A 224 1.49 -13.20 6.15
CA ALA A 224 2.46 -12.72 5.19
C ALA A 224 3.85 -12.59 5.81
N ARG A 225 4.87 -12.80 4.98
CA ARG A 225 6.29 -12.69 5.36
C ARG A 225 6.96 -11.72 4.40
N LEU A 226 7.91 -10.96 4.89
CA LEU A 226 8.70 -10.06 4.05
C LEU A 226 9.57 -10.88 3.10
N THR A 227 9.54 -10.51 1.82
CA THR A 227 10.31 -11.18 0.76
C THR A 227 11.80 -10.88 0.88
N TYR A 228 12.17 -9.65 1.25
CA TYR A 228 13.57 -9.22 1.31
C TYR A 228 14.03 -8.96 2.74
N THR A 229 15.27 -9.37 3.03
CA THR A 229 16.02 -8.92 4.21
C THR A 229 16.58 -7.51 3.98
N GLU A 230 17.07 -6.88 5.06
CA GLU A 230 17.78 -5.60 4.93
C GLU A 230 19.01 -5.73 4.02
N GLU A 231 19.85 -6.75 4.26
CA GLU A 231 21.06 -7.02 3.46
C GLU A 231 20.74 -7.15 1.96
N MET A 232 19.69 -7.90 1.62
CA MET A 232 19.27 -8.06 0.22
C MET A 232 18.84 -6.72 -0.40
N LEU A 233 18.12 -5.87 0.34
CA LEU A 233 17.70 -4.56 -0.16
C LEU A 233 18.91 -3.63 -0.36
N GLU A 234 19.91 -3.70 0.52
CA GLU A 234 21.15 -2.93 0.40
C GLU A 234 21.96 -3.38 -0.83
N GLU A 235 22.11 -4.70 -1.04
CA GLU A 235 22.77 -5.26 -2.23
C GLU A 235 22.09 -4.84 -3.54
N LEU A 236 20.76 -4.72 -3.52
CA LEU A 236 19.97 -4.26 -4.67
C LEU A 236 19.97 -2.73 -4.84
N GLY A 237 20.55 -1.98 -3.90
CA GLY A 237 20.49 -0.51 -3.88
C GLY A 237 19.07 0.02 -3.66
N MET A 238 18.22 -0.75 -2.97
CA MET A 238 16.80 -0.45 -2.74
C MET A 238 16.46 -0.19 -1.27
N GLY A 239 17.46 -0.16 -0.39
CA GLY A 239 17.26 0.15 1.03
C GLY A 239 16.91 1.61 1.26
N LEU A 240 15.93 1.86 2.14
CA LEU A 240 15.65 3.19 2.69
C LEU A 240 16.30 3.30 4.08
N ASN A 241 17.00 4.41 4.34
CA ASN A 241 17.75 4.62 5.58
C ASN A 241 17.24 5.86 6.33
N PRO A 242 17.09 5.79 7.67
CA PRO A 242 16.71 6.95 8.47
C PRO A 242 17.80 8.02 8.50
N ILE A 243 17.37 9.27 8.53
CA ILE A 243 18.20 10.47 8.65
C ILE A 243 18.71 10.67 10.08
N TYR A 244 17.91 10.35 11.11
CA TYR A 244 18.22 10.59 12.53
C TYR A 244 19.50 9.93 13.03
N LYS A 245 19.98 8.90 12.31
CA LYS A 245 21.23 8.21 12.64
C LYS A 245 22.48 9.08 12.47
N ASN A 246 22.40 10.25 11.85
CA ASN A 246 23.51 11.21 11.84
C ASN A 246 23.80 11.82 13.22
N ASN A 247 22.85 11.82 14.15
CA ASN A 247 23.03 12.31 15.53
C ASN A 247 23.54 11.23 16.51
N PHE A 248 23.47 9.95 16.12
CA PHE A 248 23.92 8.81 16.93
C PHE A 248 25.19 8.14 16.39
N LYS A 249 26.01 8.86 15.60
CA LYS A 249 27.40 8.46 15.41
C LYS A 249 28.01 8.31 16.80
N THR A 250 28.17 7.06 17.19
CA THR A 250 28.78 6.63 18.44
C THR A 250 30.05 7.43 18.62
N LYS A 251 30.12 8.19 19.71
CA LYS A 251 31.39 8.60 20.27
C LYS A 251 32.21 7.30 20.38
N LYS A 252 33.19 7.16 19.49
CA LYS A 252 34.26 6.17 19.64
C LYS A 252 35.05 6.49 20.88
#